data_AF-A0A1A9F4I0-F1
#
_entry.id   AF-A0A1A9F4I0-F1
#
_cell.length_a   1.000
_cell.length_b   1.000
_cell.length_c   1.000
_cell.angle_alpha   90.00
_cell.angle_beta   90.00
_cell.angle_gamma   90.00
#
_symmetry.space_group_name_H-M   'P 1'
#
loop_
_entity.id
_entity.type
_entity.pdbx_description
1 polymer ?
#
loop_
_entity_poly.entity_id
_entity_poly.type
_entity_poly.pdbx_seq_one_letter_code
_entity_poly.pdbx_strand_id
1 'polypeptide(L)'
;MRSEKTTWIVSRHPGAIEYLARQGFRGKQQGHLDPALLQAGDRVIGNLPMSMIARLAPLGVEYWHLCIQATPAERGIELSADRLHEMGASVRRFLVTEQP
;
A
#
# COMPACT_ATOMS: atom_id res chain seq x y z
N MET A 1 26.21 -8.42 -2.43
CA MET A 1 25.32 -8.08 -3.57
C MET A 1 24.06 -7.46 -2.97
N ARG A 2 23.84 -6.15 -3.11
CA ARG A 2 22.56 -5.53 -2.68
C ARG A 2 21.54 -5.87 -3.76
N SER A 3 20.57 -6.74 -3.48
CA SER A 3 19.38 -6.85 -4.33
C SER A 3 18.76 -5.46 -4.46
N GLU A 4 18.36 -5.09 -5.67
CA GLU A 4 17.65 -3.85 -5.91
C GLU A 4 16.31 -3.88 -5.17
N LYS A 5 16.06 -2.88 -4.33
CA LYS A 5 14.81 -2.73 -3.60
C LYS A 5 13.70 -2.40 -4.59
N THR A 6 12.69 -3.26 -4.67
CA THR A 6 11.51 -3.02 -5.49
C THR A 6 10.43 -2.33 -4.65
N THR A 7 9.76 -1.34 -5.24
CA THR A 7 8.50 -0.82 -4.71
C THR A 7 7.34 -1.49 -5.45
N TRP A 8 6.47 -2.13 -4.69
CA TRP A 8 5.25 -2.80 -5.13
C TRP A 8 4.05 -1.92 -4.76
N ILE A 9 3.29 -1.49 -5.76
CA ILE A 9 2.05 -0.72 -5.57
C ILE A 9 0.90 -1.71 -5.76
N VAL A 10 0.23 -2.06 -4.66
CA VAL A 10 -0.81 -3.08 -4.65
C VAL A 10 -2.17 -2.42 -4.50
N SER A 11 -2.80 -2.17 -5.65
CA SER A 11 -4.11 -1.54 -5.74
C SER A 11 -4.76 -1.87 -7.08
N ARG A 12 -6.09 -2.00 -7.07
CA ARG A 12 -6.93 -2.04 -8.28
C ARG A 12 -7.67 -0.74 -8.55
N HIS A 13 -7.48 0.26 -7.68
CA HIS A 13 -8.22 1.51 -7.63
C HIS A 13 -7.42 2.61 -8.36
N PRO A 14 -7.83 3.06 -9.56
CA PRO A 14 -7.10 4.05 -10.35
C PRO A 14 -6.81 5.34 -9.58
N GLY A 15 -7.76 5.84 -8.79
CA GLY A 15 -7.56 7.08 -8.05
C GLY A 15 -6.51 6.96 -6.95
N ALA A 16 -6.42 5.80 -6.29
CA ALA A 16 -5.36 5.52 -5.34
C ALA A 16 -3.99 5.41 -6.02
N ILE A 17 -3.91 4.77 -7.19
CA ILE A 17 -2.66 4.65 -7.96
C ILE A 17 -2.16 6.03 -8.40
N GLU A 18 -3.05 6.84 -8.95
CA GLU A 18 -2.74 8.21 -9.35
C GLU A 18 -2.33 9.07 -8.14
N TYR A 19 -3.06 8.97 -7.03
CA TYR A 19 -2.70 9.66 -5.80
C TYR A 19 -1.27 9.32 -5.35
N LEU A 20 -0.93 8.03 -5.29
CA LEU A 20 0.42 7.57 -4.94
C LEU A 20 1.48 8.14 -5.89
N ALA A 21 1.21 8.17 -7.19
CA ALA A 21 2.10 8.76 -8.18
C ALA A 21 2.32 10.27 -7.95
N ARG A 22 1.25 11.02 -7.62
CA ARG A 22 1.32 12.44 -7.26
C ARG A 22 2.13 12.68 -5.98
N GLN A 23 2.13 11.73 -5.04
CA GLN A 23 2.96 11.76 -3.84
C GLN A 23 4.42 11.31 -4.08
N GLY A 24 4.80 11.00 -5.33
CA GLY A 24 6.15 10.59 -5.70
C GLY A 24 6.44 9.10 -5.55
N PHE A 25 5.45 8.28 -5.20
CA PHE A 25 5.61 6.83 -5.18
C PHE A 25 5.51 6.26 -6.59
N ARG A 26 6.56 5.54 -7.00
CA ARG A 26 6.62 4.81 -8.28
C ARG A 26 7.07 3.38 -8.00
N GLY A 27 6.54 2.43 -8.75
CA GLY A 27 6.79 1.02 -8.50
C GLY A 27 6.02 0.11 -9.46
N LYS A 28 6.23 -1.20 -9.31
CA LYS A 28 5.50 -2.22 -10.05
C LYS A 28 4.07 -2.27 -9.52
N GLN A 29 3.09 -2.05 -10.40
CA GLN A 29 1.68 -2.12 -10.05
C GLN A 29 1.19 -3.56 -10.13
N GLN A 30 0.46 -4.01 -9.12
CA GLN A 30 -0.06 -5.36 -9.05
C GLN A 30 -1.46 -5.35 -8.43
N GLY A 31 -2.43 -6.00 -9.07
CA GLY A 31 -3.78 -6.15 -8.50
C GLY A 31 -3.83 -7.15 -7.34
N HIS A 32 -2.89 -8.10 -7.29
CA HIS A 32 -2.76 -9.13 -6.27
C HIS A 32 -1.28 -9.41 -5.98
N LEU A 33 -0.85 -9.15 -4.74
CA LEU A 33 0.54 -9.37 -4.33
C LEU A 33 0.80 -10.86 -4.10
N ASP A 34 1.70 -11.44 -4.90
CA ASP A 34 2.27 -12.75 -4.64
C ASP A 34 3.49 -12.59 -3.70
N PRO A 35 3.44 -13.09 -2.45
CA PRO A 35 4.56 -13.00 -1.53
C PRO A 35 5.86 -13.66 -2.04
N ALA A 36 5.77 -14.61 -2.98
CA ALA A 36 6.95 -15.26 -3.55
C ALA A 36 7.83 -14.31 -4.38
N LEU A 37 7.30 -13.16 -4.81
CA LEU A 37 8.04 -12.15 -5.55
C LEU A 37 8.81 -11.17 -4.66
N LEU A 38 8.55 -11.19 -3.35
CA LEU A 38 9.07 -10.20 -2.41
C LEU A 38 10.48 -10.57 -1.93
N GLN A 39 11.30 -9.54 -1.76
CA GLN A 39 12.61 -9.66 -1.14
C GLN A 39 12.73 -8.75 0.07
N ALA A 40 13.54 -9.15 1.06
CA ALA A 40 13.81 -8.32 2.22
C ALA A 40 14.30 -6.92 1.80
N GLY A 41 13.68 -5.88 2.37
CA GLY A 41 13.93 -4.48 2.02
C GLY A 41 13.07 -3.92 0.88
N ASP A 42 12.27 -4.75 0.20
CA ASP A 42 11.22 -4.26 -0.70
C ASP A 42 10.20 -3.40 0.04
N ARG A 43 9.56 -2.49 -0.70
CA ARG A 43 8.48 -1.66 -0.20
C ARG A 43 7.16 -2.13 -0.80
N VAL A 44 6.16 -2.40 0.02
CA VAL A 44 4.80 -2.72 -0.40
C VAL A 44 3.89 -1.57 0.00
N ILE A 45 3.22 -0.95 -0.96
CA ILE A 45 2.31 0.20 -0.75
C ILE A 45 0.91 -0.19 -1.17
N GLY A 46 -0.08 -0.06 -0.29
CA GLY A 46 -1.48 -0.34 -0.66
C GLY A 46 -2.44 -0.37 0.51
N ASN A 47 -3.65 -0.85 0.24
CA ASN A 47 -4.66 -1.16 1.25
C ASN A 47 -4.89 -2.67 1.26
N LEU A 48 -4.09 -3.38 2.07
CA LEU A 48 -4.11 -4.84 2.14
C LEU A 48 -4.88 -5.32 3.40
N PRO A 49 -5.46 -6.53 3.37
CA PRO A 49 -6.01 -7.15 4.58
C PRO A 49 -4.96 -7.26 5.69
N MET A 50 -5.36 -7.02 6.94
CA MET A 50 -4.45 -7.06 8.11
C MET A 50 -3.67 -8.38 8.23
N SER A 51 -4.32 -9.52 7.96
CA SER A 51 -3.68 -10.83 7.96
C SER A 51 -2.60 -10.96 6.89
N MET A 52 -2.76 -10.32 5.74
CA MET A 52 -1.73 -10.27 4.70
C MET A 52 -0.54 -9.42 5.16
N ILE A 53 -0.79 -8.25 5.75
CA ILE A 53 0.27 -7.36 6.25
C ILE A 53 1.08 -8.06 7.35
N ALA A 54 0.42 -8.79 8.26
CA ALA A 54 1.10 -9.56 9.31
C ALA A 54 2.09 -10.59 8.74
N ARG A 55 1.74 -11.22 7.62
CA ARG A 55 2.61 -12.18 6.91
C ARG A 55 3.80 -11.51 6.20
N LEU A 56 3.74 -10.21 5.97
CA LEU A 56 4.84 -9.44 5.36
C LEU A 56 5.96 -9.14 6.36
N ALA A 57 5.62 -8.90 7.63
CA ALA A 57 6.59 -8.56 8.67
C ALA A 57 7.80 -9.52 8.75
N PRO A 58 7.63 -10.85 8.81
CA PRO A 58 8.77 -11.78 8.86
C PRO A 58 9.60 -11.84 7.58
N LEU A 59 9.08 -11.34 6.44
CA LEU A 59 9.81 -11.30 5.16
C LEU A 59 10.81 -10.12 5.09
N GLY A 60 10.83 -9.24 6.09
CA GLY A 60 11.71 -8.08 6.12
C GLY A 60 11.34 -7.00 5.10
N VAL A 61 10.11 -7.00 4.59
CA VAL A 61 9.60 -5.95 3.69
C VAL A 61 9.02 -4.77 4.46
N GLU A 62 9.00 -3.60 3.85
CA GLU A 62 8.38 -2.40 4.41
C GLU A 62 6.95 -2.27 3.89
N TYR A 63 5.95 -2.38 4.77
CA TYR A 63 4.57 -2.08 4.40
C TYR A 63 4.22 -0.61 4.64
N TRP A 64 3.60 0.00 3.64
CA TRP A 64 3.08 1.36 3.65
C TRP A 64 1.60 1.35 3.27
N HIS A 65 0.79 2.05 4.05
CA HIS A 65 -0.65 2.08 3.92
C HIS A 65 -1.13 3.43 3.41
N LEU A 66 -2.12 3.42 2.53
CA LEU A 66 -2.87 4.62 2.17
C LEU A 66 -3.95 4.88 3.23
N CYS A 67 -3.63 5.75 4.20
CA CYS A 67 -4.54 6.18 5.25
C CYS A 67 -5.53 7.21 4.71
N ILE A 68 -6.82 6.88 4.77
CA ILE A 68 -7.92 7.74 4.34
C ILE A 68 -8.91 7.86 5.50
N GLN A 69 -9.37 9.07 5.80
CA GLN A 69 -10.44 9.31 6.76
C GLN A 69 -11.78 9.37 6.03
N ALA A 70 -12.25 8.23 5.53
CA ALA A 70 -13.47 8.16 4.73
C ALA A 70 -14.73 8.27 5.62
N THR A 71 -15.65 9.14 5.22
CA THR A 71 -16.99 9.18 5.81
C THR A 71 -17.77 7.91 5.46
N PRO A 72 -18.87 7.57 6.17
CA PRO A 72 -19.69 6.41 5.83
C PRO A 72 -20.17 6.34 4.38
N ALA A 73 -20.48 7.49 3.77
CA ALA A 73 -20.94 7.58 2.39
C ALA A 73 -19.80 7.33 1.38
N GLU A 74 -18.55 7.52 1.78
CA GLU A 74 -17.36 7.35 0.93
C GLU A 74 -16.72 5.96 1.07
N ARG A 75 -17.23 5.11 1.97
CA ARG A 75 -16.73 3.74 2.10
C ARG A 75 -17.25 2.87 0.97
N GLY A 76 -16.36 2.06 0.40
CA GLY A 76 -16.71 1.07 -0.63
C GLY A 76 -16.87 1.64 -2.05
N ILE A 77 -16.66 2.95 -2.24
CA ILE A 77 -16.63 3.58 -3.56
C ILE A 77 -15.20 3.88 -3.99
N GLU A 78 -14.99 3.98 -5.30
CA GLU A 78 -13.74 4.48 -5.88
C GLU A 78 -13.60 5.98 -5.61
N LEU A 79 -12.49 6.41 -5.01
CA LEU A 79 -12.17 7.82 -4.77
C LEU A 79 -11.13 8.29 -5.79
N SER A 80 -11.34 9.47 -6.39
CA SER A 80 -10.36 10.10 -7.28
C SER A 80 -9.12 10.58 -6.51
N ALA A 81 -8.01 10.79 -7.22
CA ALA A 81 -6.79 11.33 -6.61
C ALA A 81 -7.00 12.73 -6.02
N ASP A 82 -7.81 13.57 -6.67
CA ASP A 82 -8.18 14.89 -6.15
C ASP A 82 -8.96 14.76 -4.85
N ARG A 83 -9.94 13.83 -4.78
CA ARG A 83 -10.72 13.62 -3.57
C ARG A 83 -9.84 13.11 -2.42
N LEU A 84 -8.93 12.17 -2.70
CA LEU A 84 -7.95 11.69 -1.73
C LEU A 84 -7.06 12.82 -1.20
N HIS A 85 -6.67 13.76 -2.07
CA HIS A 85 -5.90 14.94 -1.68
C HIS A 85 -6.72 15.89 -0.79
N GLU A 86 -7.95 16.24 -1.19
CA GLU A 86 -8.86 17.09 -0.42
C GLU A 86 -9.14 16.56 0.98
N MET A 87 -9.26 15.24 1.12
CA MET A 87 -9.49 14.56 2.39
C MET A 87 -8.24 14.49 3.29
N GLY A 88 -7.09 14.97 2.81
CA GLY A 88 -5.83 14.88 3.54
C GLY A 88 -5.34 13.43 3.70
N ALA A 89 -5.58 12.57 2.70
CA ALA A 89 -5.07 11.20 2.72
C ALA A 89 -3.54 11.20 2.90
N SER A 90 -2.99 10.18 3.54
CA SER A 90 -1.54 10.08 3.74
C SER A 90 -1.02 8.67 3.55
N VAL A 91 0.24 8.55 3.15
CA VAL A 91 0.91 7.25 3.01
C VAL A 91 1.83 7.06 4.21
N ARG A 92 1.56 6.06 5.04
CA ARG A 92 2.24 5.85 6.33
C ARG A 92 2.81 4.44 6.43
N ARG A 93 3.99 4.29 7.01
CA ARG A 93 4.59 2.97 7.25
C ARG A 93 3.92 2.31 8.46
N PHE A 94 3.61 1.02 8.33
CA PHE A 94 3.11 0.20 9.44
C PHE A 94 3.93 -1.09 9.57
N LEU A 95 4.04 -1.56 10.80
CA LEU A 95 4.47 -2.91 11.14
C LEU A 95 3.27 -3.57 11.82
N VAL A 96 2.80 -4.68 11.27
CA VAL A 96 1.68 -5.46 11.82
C VAL A 96 2.21 -6.84 12.16
N THR A 97 1.88 -7.34 13.34
CA THR A 97 2.22 -8.69 13.80
C THR A 97 0.97 -9.35 14.33
N GLU A 98 0.72 -10.59 13.94
CA GLU A 98 -0.34 -11.40 14.54
C GLU A 98 -0.03 -11.63 16.03
N GLN A 99 -1.07 -11.65 16.87
CA GLN A 99 -0.94 -11.92 18.30
C GLN A 99 -1.57 -13.28 18.61
N PRO A 100 -1.02 -14.04 19.59
CA PRO A 100 -1.59 -15.32 20.03
C PRO A 100 -3.01 -15.22 20.56
#